data_AF-A0A7J8H303-F1
#
_entry.id   AF-A0A7J8H303-F1
#
_cell.length_a   1.000
_cell.length_b   1.000
_cell.length_c   1.000
_cell.angle_alpha   90.00
_cell.angle_beta   90.00
_cell.angle_gamma   90.00
#
_symmetry.space_group_name_H-M   'P 1'
#
loop_
_entity.id
_entity.type
_entity.pdbx_description
1 polymer ?
#
loop_
_entity_poly.entity_id
_entity_poly.type
_entity_poly.pdbx_seq_one_letter_code
_entity_poly.pdbx_strand_id
1 'polypeptide(L)'
;MAVSWRSWLANEGVKHLCLLIWLSLNVLLFWKTFLLYNQGPEYHYLHQMLGLGLCLSRASASVLNLNCSLILLPMCRTLLAYLRGSQKVPSRRTRRLLDKSRTFHITCGVTICIFSGVHVAAHLVNALNFSVNYSEDFIELNAARFRNEDPRKLLFTTVPGLTGVCMVLVLFLMVTASTYAIRVSNYDIFWYTHNLFFVFYMLLMLHVSGVLLKLKQHLASTLK
;
A
#
# COMPACT_ATOMS: atom_id res chain seq x y z
N MET A 1 32.56 -9.57 24.64
CA MET A 1 32.75 -10.60 23.59
C MET A 1 32.53 -9.97 22.23
N ALA A 2 33.59 -9.65 21.48
CA ALA A 2 33.47 -9.08 20.14
C ALA A 2 33.07 -10.20 19.16
N VAL A 3 31.85 -10.13 18.63
CA VAL A 3 31.39 -11.07 17.61
C VAL A 3 32.20 -10.79 16.34
N SER A 4 32.98 -11.77 15.86
CA SER A 4 33.77 -11.63 14.63
C SER A 4 32.88 -11.15 13.48
N TRP A 5 33.30 -10.10 12.76
CA TRP A 5 32.60 -9.51 11.61
C TRP A 5 32.17 -10.56 10.58
N ARG A 6 32.99 -11.60 10.38
CA ARG A 6 32.71 -12.75 9.50
C ARG A 6 31.56 -13.61 10.00
N SER A 7 31.45 -13.80 11.32
CA SER A 7 30.34 -14.54 11.96
C SER A 7 29.03 -13.75 11.92
N TRP A 8 29.11 -12.41 12.07
CA TRP A 8 27.96 -11.52 11.93
C TRP A 8 27.41 -11.49 10.51
N LEU A 9 28.27 -11.27 9.50
CA LEU A 9 27.85 -11.28 8.08
C LEU A 9 27.28 -12.64 7.66
N ALA A 10 27.86 -13.75 8.13
CA ALA A 10 27.38 -15.09 7.82
C ALA A 10 25.99 -15.41 8.42
N ASN A 11 25.61 -14.76 9.53
CA ASN A 11 24.36 -15.01 10.25
C ASN A 11 23.26 -13.98 9.98
N GLU A 12 23.58 -12.70 9.84
CA GLU A 12 22.61 -11.61 9.64
C GLU A 12 22.56 -11.10 8.19
N GLY A 13 23.59 -11.39 7.38
CA GLY A 13 23.72 -10.85 6.02
C GLY A 13 22.53 -11.20 5.10
N VAL A 14 21.99 -12.42 5.16
CA VAL A 14 20.85 -12.83 4.32
C VAL A 14 19.57 -12.07 4.69
N LYS A 15 19.37 -11.73 5.98
CA LYS A 15 18.25 -10.91 6.43
C LYS A 15 18.35 -9.50 5.86
N HIS A 16 19.53 -8.90 5.99
CA HIS A 16 19.78 -7.56 5.48
C HIS A 16 19.68 -7.52 3.96
N LEU A 17 20.17 -8.53 3.25
CA LEU A 17 20.00 -8.64 1.81
C LEU A 17 18.52 -8.73 1.39
N CYS A 18 17.73 -9.56 2.06
CA CYS A 18 16.29 -9.68 1.78
C CYS A 18 15.55 -8.36 2.06
N LEU A 19 15.86 -7.69 3.17
CA LEU A 19 15.32 -6.36 3.48
C LEU A 19 15.76 -5.30 2.47
N LEU A 20 17.02 -5.33 2.02
CA LEU A 20 17.53 -4.41 1.00
C LEU A 20 16.84 -4.64 -0.35
N ILE A 21 16.61 -5.89 -0.76
CA ILE A 21 15.86 -6.22 -1.97
C ILE A 21 14.42 -5.71 -1.86
N TRP A 22 13.74 -6.01 -0.75
CA TRP A 22 12.38 -5.52 -0.52
C TRP A 22 12.30 -3.99 -0.52
N LEU A 23 13.23 -3.30 0.18
CA LEU A 23 13.28 -1.84 0.20
C LEU A 23 13.54 -1.27 -1.19
N SER A 24 14.48 -1.87 -1.94
CA SER A 24 14.79 -1.48 -3.32
C SER A 24 13.57 -1.64 -4.22
N LEU A 25 12.82 -2.74 -4.11
CA LEU A 25 11.59 -2.94 -4.87
C LEU A 25 10.53 -1.87 -4.55
N ASN A 26 10.36 -1.49 -3.29
CA ASN A 26 9.46 -0.40 -2.90
C ASN A 26 9.88 0.94 -3.51
N VAL A 27 11.16 1.30 -3.40
CA VAL A 27 11.69 2.55 -3.95
C VAL A 27 11.58 2.57 -5.47
N LEU A 28 11.95 1.47 -6.14
CA LEU A 28 11.89 1.36 -7.59
C LEU A 28 10.45 1.45 -8.10
N LEU A 29 9.49 0.77 -7.47
CA LEU A 29 8.08 0.86 -7.84
C LEU A 29 7.53 2.26 -7.61
N PHE A 30 7.85 2.89 -6.47
CA PHE A 30 7.45 4.26 -6.21
C PHE A 30 7.99 5.20 -7.29
N TRP A 31 9.28 5.14 -7.56
CA TRP A 31 9.95 6.00 -8.54
C TRP A 31 9.43 5.79 -9.97
N LYS A 32 9.30 4.52 -10.41
CA LYS A 32 8.77 4.18 -11.74
C LYS A 32 7.35 4.70 -11.91
N THR A 33 6.47 4.46 -10.94
CA THR A 33 5.09 4.95 -11.02
C THR A 33 5.05 6.48 -10.95
N PHE A 34 5.86 7.10 -10.10
CA PHE A 34 5.92 8.56 -10.01
C PHE A 34 6.30 9.20 -11.35
N LEU A 35 7.36 8.70 -12.00
CA LEU A 35 7.80 9.19 -13.30
C LEU A 35 6.76 8.96 -14.40
N LEU A 36 6.10 7.79 -14.40
CA LEU A 36 5.06 7.47 -15.38
C LEU A 36 3.92 8.50 -15.36
N TYR A 37 3.45 8.88 -14.17
CA TYR A 37 2.35 9.85 -14.05
C TYR A 37 2.81 11.31 -14.14
N ASN A 38 4.12 11.58 -14.00
CA ASN A 38 4.68 12.93 -14.13
C ASN A 38 5.07 13.27 -15.57
N GLN A 39 5.54 12.30 -16.35
CA GLN A 39 6.09 12.50 -17.70
C GLN A 39 5.31 11.77 -18.80
N GLY A 40 4.34 10.91 -18.44
CA GLY A 40 3.57 10.13 -19.40
C GLY A 40 2.66 11.02 -20.25
N PRO A 41 2.70 10.94 -21.59
CA PRO A 41 1.88 11.77 -22.48
C PRO A 41 0.38 11.47 -22.31
N GLU A 42 0.01 10.22 -22.03
CA GLU A 42 -1.38 9.80 -21.78
C GLU A 42 -1.99 10.47 -20.53
N TYR A 43 -1.17 10.87 -19.56
CA TYR A 43 -1.61 11.45 -18.30
C TYR A 43 -1.35 12.95 -18.21
N HIS A 44 -0.92 13.59 -19.30
CA HIS A 44 -0.49 14.99 -19.30
C HIS A 44 -1.59 15.93 -18.77
N TYR A 45 -2.81 15.80 -19.29
CA TYR A 45 -3.96 16.60 -18.85
C TYR A 45 -4.33 16.33 -17.39
N LEU A 46 -4.34 15.07 -16.97
CA LEU A 46 -4.65 14.68 -15.60
C LEU A 46 -3.59 15.22 -14.61
N HIS A 47 -2.33 15.24 -15.03
CA HIS A 47 -1.22 15.83 -14.27
C HIS A 47 -1.32 17.36 -14.22
N GLN A 48 -1.72 18.04 -15.30
CA GLN A 48 -1.94 19.50 -15.25
C GLN A 48 -3.05 19.88 -14.27
N MET A 49 -4.13 19.09 -14.18
CA MET A 49 -5.25 19.37 -13.28
C MET A 49 -4.95 19.05 -11.81
N LEU A 50 -4.30 17.92 -11.54
CA LEU A 50 -4.09 17.39 -10.18
C LEU A 50 -2.69 17.66 -9.62
N GLY A 51 -1.72 17.94 -10.49
CA GLY A 51 -0.33 18.15 -10.15
C GLY A 51 0.33 16.94 -9.50
N LEU A 52 1.25 17.23 -8.58
CA LEU A 52 2.03 16.23 -7.85
C LEU A 52 1.18 15.29 -6.99
N GLY A 53 -0.02 15.69 -6.59
CA GLY A 53 -0.93 14.86 -5.81
C GLY A 53 -1.33 13.57 -6.55
N LEU A 54 -1.48 13.62 -7.88
CA LEU A 54 -1.74 12.44 -8.71
C LEU A 54 -0.56 11.47 -8.66
N CYS A 55 0.64 11.97 -8.93
CA CYS A 55 1.87 11.17 -8.94
C CYS A 55 2.09 10.51 -7.58
N LEU A 56 1.93 11.26 -6.48
CA LEU A 56 2.09 10.75 -5.12
C LEU A 56 1.01 9.73 -4.75
N SER A 57 -0.26 9.97 -5.09
CA SER A 57 -1.35 9.01 -4.85
C SER A 57 -1.10 7.69 -5.58
N ARG A 58 -0.70 7.73 -6.85
CA ARG A 58 -0.44 6.53 -7.67
C ARG A 58 0.81 5.79 -7.23
N ALA A 59 1.90 6.51 -6.96
CA ALA A 59 3.15 5.91 -6.50
C ALA A 59 2.99 5.24 -5.13
N SER A 60 2.30 5.90 -4.19
CA SER A 60 1.99 5.31 -2.89
C SER A 60 1.04 4.11 -3.01
N ALA A 61 0.07 4.13 -3.92
CA ALA A 61 -0.81 2.98 -4.19
C ALA A 61 -0.04 1.75 -4.71
N SER A 62 0.94 1.93 -5.61
CA SER A 62 1.81 0.84 -6.08
C SER A 62 2.60 0.20 -4.94
N VAL A 63 3.16 1.03 -4.05
CA VAL A 63 3.87 0.56 -2.85
C VAL A 63 2.93 -0.16 -1.89
N LEU A 64 1.73 0.37 -1.65
CA LEU A 64 0.71 -0.27 -0.83
C LEU A 64 0.30 -1.62 -1.38
N ASN A 65 0.02 -1.73 -2.68
CA ASN A 65 -0.34 -2.99 -3.32
C ASN A 65 0.75 -4.05 -3.14
N LEU A 66 2.02 -3.68 -3.35
CA LEU A 66 3.14 -4.58 -3.12
C LEU A 66 3.18 -5.07 -1.66
N ASN A 67 3.16 -4.16 -0.69
CA ASN A 67 3.27 -4.53 0.72
C ASN A 67 2.05 -5.29 1.24
N CYS A 68 0.85 -4.94 0.78
CA CYS A 68 -0.38 -5.68 1.06
C CYS A 68 -0.34 -7.09 0.45
N SER A 69 0.32 -7.33 -0.68
CA SER A 69 0.53 -8.71 -1.16
C SER A 69 1.57 -9.45 -0.31
N LEU A 70 2.68 -8.79 0.04
CA LEU A 70 3.81 -9.41 0.75
C LEU A 70 3.55 -9.67 2.24
N ILE A 71 2.65 -8.92 2.90
CA ILE A 71 2.40 -9.04 4.34
C ILE A 71 1.76 -10.38 4.76
N LEU A 72 1.07 -11.07 3.84
CA LEU A 72 0.47 -12.40 4.08
C LEU A 72 1.46 -13.54 3.94
N LEU A 73 2.43 -13.43 3.02
CA LEU A 73 3.48 -14.42 2.80
C LEU A 73 4.17 -14.92 4.09
N PRO A 74 4.62 -14.05 5.02
CA PRO A 74 5.26 -14.49 6.26
C PRO A 74 4.33 -15.24 7.23
N MET A 75 3.01 -15.16 7.03
CA MET A 75 2.00 -15.84 7.86
C MET A 75 1.55 -17.18 7.27
N CYS A 76 1.77 -17.44 5.98
CA CYS A 76 1.48 -18.71 5.31
C CYS A 76 2.51 -19.80 5.67
N ARG A 77 2.48 -20.29 6.92
CA ARG A 77 3.45 -21.26 7.47
C ARG A 77 3.61 -22.54 6.63
N THR A 78 2.53 -23.02 6.01
CA THR A 78 2.58 -24.22 5.14
C THR A 78 3.28 -23.96 3.82
N LEU A 79 3.02 -22.83 3.15
CA LEU A 79 3.73 -22.41 1.94
C LEU A 79 5.22 -22.24 2.24
N LEU A 80 5.53 -21.61 3.36
CA LEU A 80 6.89 -21.46 3.87
C LEU A 80 7.56 -22.81 4.19
N ALA A 81 6.79 -23.77 4.72
CA ALA A 81 7.25 -25.14 4.96
C ALA A 81 7.46 -25.93 3.66
N TYR A 82 6.68 -25.67 2.62
CA TYR A 82 6.85 -26.27 1.30
C TYR A 82 8.07 -25.71 0.56
N LEU A 83 8.26 -24.38 0.60
CA LEU A 83 9.49 -23.72 0.13
C LEU A 83 10.73 -24.24 0.88
N ARG A 84 10.56 -24.68 2.13
CA ARG A 84 11.59 -25.37 2.94
C ARG A 84 11.87 -26.81 2.48
N GLY A 85 10.93 -27.48 1.80
CA GLY A 85 11.03 -28.89 1.38
C GLY A 85 11.56 -29.15 -0.04
N SER A 86 11.60 -28.13 -0.91
CA SER A 86 12.02 -28.28 -2.32
C SER A 86 13.54 -28.21 -2.55
N GLN A 87 14.34 -27.96 -1.52
CA GLN A 87 15.79 -27.87 -1.66
C GLN A 87 16.48 -28.74 -0.61
N LYS A 88 17.34 -29.65 -1.08
CA LYS A 88 18.50 -30.19 -0.36
C LYS A 88 19.43 -29.05 0.09
N VAL A 89 18.98 -28.18 1.01
CA VAL A 89 19.80 -27.10 1.59
C VAL A 89 20.20 -27.54 3.00
N PRO A 90 21.48 -27.87 3.22
CA PRO A 90 21.96 -28.34 4.50
C PRO A 90 22.19 -27.12 5.39
N SER A 91 21.16 -26.50 5.98
CA SER A 91 21.48 -25.40 6.89
C SER A 91 20.40 -24.97 7.85
N ARG A 92 20.82 -24.81 9.11
CA ARG A 92 20.18 -24.01 10.17
C ARG A 92 19.77 -22.58 9.69
N ARG A 93 20.31 -22.07 8.57
CA ARG A 93 20.02 -20.75 7.96
C ARG A 93 18.56 -20.50 7.60
N THR A 94 17.89 -21.42 6.91
CA THR A 94 16.52 -21.18 6.39
C THR A 94 15.48 -21.24 7.51
N ARG A 95 15.68 -22.12 8.50
CA ARG A 95 14.86 -22.17 9.72
C ARG A 95 14.91 -20.84 10.48
N ARG A 96 16.08 -20.20 10.52
CA ARG A 96 16.31 -18.88 11.14
C ARG A 96 15.72 -17.72 10.33
N LEU A 97 15.57 -17.87 9.01
CA LEU A 97 14.88 -16.91 8.14
C LEU A 97 13.37 -16.91 8.45
N LEU A 98 12.82 -18.09 8.75
CA LEU A 98 11.43 -18.28 9.14
C LEU A 98 11.11 -17.74 10.53
N ASP A 99 12.02 -17.94 11.49
CA ASP A 99 11.89 -17.38 12.85
C ASP A 99 11.81 -15.84 12.84
N LYS A 100 12.26 -15.20 11.75
CA LYS A 100 12.21 -13.75 11.53
C LYS A 100 11.07 -13.30 10.60
N SER A 101 10.22 -14.21 10.09
CA SER A 101 9.10 -13.85 9.21
C SER A 101 8.12 -12.89 9.87
N ARG A 102 7.90 -13.02 11.19
CA ARG A 102 7.11 -12.08 11.99
C ARG A 102 7.70 -10.66 11.97
N THR A 103 9.01 -10.52 12.01
CA THR A 103 9.67 -9.20 11.95
C THR A 103 9.46 -8.57 10.58
N PHE A 104 9.51 -9.38 9.51
CA PHE A 104 9.19 -8.92 8.17
C PHE A 104 7.72 -8.49 8.05
N HIS A 105 6.76 -9.27 8.58
CA HIS A 105 5.35 -8.88 8.64
C HIS A 105 5.14 -7.54 9.34
N ILE A 106 5.79 -7.32 10.49
CA ILE A 106 5.70 -6.04 11.22
C ILE A 106 6.30 -4.90 10.39
N THR A 107 7.44 -5.13 9.72
CA THR A 107 8.10 -4.12 8.86
C THR A 107 7.22 -3.73 7.67
N CYS A 108 6.58 -4.71 7.02
CA CYS A 108 5.57 -4.47 5.99
C CYS A 108 4.38 -3.69 6.56
N GLY A 109 3.87 -4.07 7.74
CA GLY A 109 2.76 -3.38 8.40
C GLY A 109 3.04 -1.91 8.69
N VAL A 110 4.23 -1.59 9.21
CA VAL A 110 4.67 -0.20 9.42
C VAL A 110 4.74 0.57 8.10
N THR A 111 5.27 -0.07 7.04
CA THR A 111 5.36 0.53 5.70
C THR A 111 3.98 0.81 5.13
N ILE A 112 3.03 -0.11 5.28
CA ILE A 112 1.62 0.10 4.89
C ILE A 112 1.06 1.31 5.63
N CYS A 113 1.26 1.43 6.95
CA CYS A 113 0.75 2.58 7.71
C CYS A 113 1.29 3.92 7.18
N ILE A 114 2.60 4.01 6.94
CA ILE A 114 3.26 5.24 6.45
C ILE A 114 2.72 5.59 5.06
N PHE A 115 2.72 4.64 4.13
CA PHE A 115 2.28 4.90 2.76
C PHE A 115 0.76 5.08 2.67
N SER A 116 -0.05 4.51 3.57
CA SER A 116 -1.48 4.79 3.68
C SER A 116 -1.72 6.25 4.09
N GLY A 117 -0.94 6.78 5.03
CA GLY A 117 -1.01 8.20 5.40
C GLY A 117 -0.67 9.12 4.22
N VAL A 118 0.44 8.84 3.52
CA VAL A 118 0.83 9.58 2.30
C VAL A 118 -0.24 9.49 1.21
N HIS A 119 -0.80 8.30 1.01
CA HIS A 119 -1.83 8.05 0.00
C HIS A 119 -3.12 8.83 0.27
N VAL A 120 -3.61 8.82 1.53
CA VAL A 120 -4.79 9.58 1.95
C VAL A 120 -4.55 11.08 1.81
N ALA A 121 -3.39 11.58 2.25
CA ALA A 121 -3.02 12.98 2.12
C ALA A 121 -2.99 13.42 0.63
N ALA A 122 -2.39 12.61 -0.24
CA ALA A 122 -2.37 12.86 -1.67
C ALA A 122 -3.78 12.85 -2.28
N HIS A 123 -4.67 11.94 -1.85
CA HIS A 123 -6.06 11.94 -2.28
C HIS A 123 -6.84 13.17 -1.81
N LEU A 124 -6.56 13.69 -0.62
CA LEU A 124 -7.17 14.93 -0.14
C LEU A 124 -6.74 16.12 -1.00
N VAL A 125 -5.44 16.24 -1.30
CA VAL A 125 -4.93 17.27 -2.22
C VAL A 125 -5.57 17.14 -3.61
N ASN A 126 -5.70 15.92 -4.13
CA ASN A 126 -6.36 15.69 -5.42
C ASN A 126 -7.84 16.09 -5.38
N ALA A 127 -8.55 15.79 -4.29
CA ALA A 127 -9.95 16.18 -4.15
C ALA A 127 -10.13 17.72 -4.10
N LEU A 128 -9.21 18.43 -3.46
CA LEU A 128 -9.16 19.90 -3.49
C LEU A 128 -8.90 20.43 -4.91
N ASN A 129 -7.90 19.86 -5.59
CA ASN A 129 -7.54 20.27 -6.95
C ASN A 129 -8.68 20.00 -7.95
N PHE A 130 -9.42 18.89 -7.81
CA PHE A 130 -10.62 18.63 -8.61
C PHE A 130 -11.73 19.66 -8.39
N SER A 131 -11.85 20.21 -7.18
CA SER A 131 -12.88 21.20 -6.85
C SER A 131 -12.52 22.59 -7.40
N VAL A 132 -11.25 22.99 -7.27
CA VAL A 132 -10.75 24.32 -7.67
C VAL A 132 -10.51 24.42 -9.18
N ASN A 133 -9.91 23.39 -9.78
CA ASN A 133 -9.53 23.37 -11.20
C ASN A 133 -10.59 22.71 -12.09
N TYR A 134 -11.85 22.74 -11.66
CA TYR A 134 -12.96 22.24 -12.46
C TYR A 134 -13.05 23.00 -13.79
N SER A 135 -12.99 22.27 -14.91
CA SER A 135 -13.17 22.82 -16.25
C SER A 135 -14.38 22.20 -16.95
N GLU A 136 -15.30 23.02 -17.43
CA GLU A 136 -16.50 22.56 -18.17
C GLU A 136 -16.15 21.92 -19.52
N ASP A 137 -14.94 22.13 -20.05
CA ASP A 137 -14.49 21.59 -21.33
C ASP A 137 -14.24 20.07 -21.28
N PHE A 138 -14.02 19.51 -20.09
CA PHE A 138 -13.67 18.10 -19.89
C PHE A 138 -14.51 17.43 -18.78
N ILE A 139 -15.83 17.43 -18.95
CA ILE A 139 -16.79 16.86 -17.98
C ILE A 139 -16.47 15.39 -17.66
N GLU A 140 -16.03 14.58 -18.62
CA GLU A 140 -15.70 13.16 -18.41
C GLU A 140 -14.43 12.93 -17.57
N LEU A 141 -13.54 13.93 -17.48
CA LEU A 141 -12.34 13.91 -16.64
C LEU A 141 -12.61 14.36 -15.20
N ASN A 142 -13.60 15.22 -15.02
CA ASN A 142 -13.89 15.81 -13.72
C ASN A 142 -14.55 14.79 -12.81
N ALA A 143 -13.89 14.55 -11.67
CA ALA A 143 -14.53 13.79 -10.60
C ALA A 143 -15.66 14.60 -9.93
N ALA A 144 -15.57 15.93 -9.93
CA ALA A 144 -16.57 16.84 -9.37
C ALA A 144 -17.73 17.05 -10.36
N ARG A 145 -18.96 17.18 -9.85
CA ARG A 145 -20.17 17.40 -10.67
C ARG A 145 -20.38 18.86 -11.05
N PHE A 146 -19.79 19.79 -10.30
CA PHE A 146 -19.86 21.23 -10.53
C PHE A 146 -18.64 21.93 -9.91
N ARG A 147 -18.35 23.15 -10.37
CA ARG A 147 -17.24 23.98 -9.86
C ARG A 147 -17.38 24.25 -8.37
N ASN A 148 -16.29 24.14 -7.61
CA ASN A 148 -16.25 24.32 -6.15
C ASN A 148 -17.14 23.32 -5.37
N GLU A 149 -17.42 22.13 -5.90
CA GLU A 149 -18.08 21.08 -5.12
C GLU A 149 -17.26 20.77 -3.86
N ASP A 150 -17.96 20.62 -2.73
CA ASP A 150 -17.35 20.29 -1.44
C ASP A 150 -16.46 19.03 -1.60
N PRO A 151 -15.13 19.12 -1.42
CA PRO A 151 -14.19 18.02 -1.62
C PRO A 151 -14.52 16.79 -0.75
N ARG A 152 -15.19 17.03 0.38
CA ARG A 152 -15.72 16.01 1.28
C ARG A 152 -16.83 15.19 0.62
N LYS A 153 -17.72 15.82 -0.15
CA LYS A 153 -18.75 15.10 -0.91
C LYS A 153 -18.09 14.17 -1.92
N LEU A 154 -17.05 14.61 -2.62
CA LEU A 154 -16.29 13.78 -3.55
C LEU A 154 -15.73 12.50 -2.89
N LEU A 155 -15.25 12.61 -1.65
CA LEU A 155 -14.71 11.49 -0.88
C LEU A 155 -15.79 10.52 -0.41
N PHE A 156 -17.00 10.99 -0.07
CA PHE A 156 -18.06 10.13 0.44
C PHE A 156 -19.05 9.63 -0.62
N THR A 157 -19.12 10.26 -1.79
CA THR A 157 -20.03 9.86 -2.88
C THR A 157 -19.40 8.89 -3.86
N THR A 158 -18.06 8.78 -3.88
CA THR A 158 -17.36 7.90 -4.81
C THR A 158 -17.04 6.55 -4.17
N VAL A 159 -17.20 5.46 -4.94
CA VAL A 159 -16.88 4.10 -4.48
C VAL A 159 -15.43 4.00 -3.96
N PRO A 160 -14.39 4.52 -4.65
CA PRO A 160 -13.03 4.53 -4.12
C PRO A 160 -12.88 5.34 -2.82
N GLY A 161 -13.59 6.46 -2.71
CA GLY A 161 -13.51 7.31 -1.51
C GLY A 161 -14.11 6.64 -0.27
N LEU A 162 -15.34 6.11 -0.38
CA LEU A 162 -16.00 5.42 0.73
C LEU A 162 -15.23 4.16 1.17
N THR A 163 -14.82 3.33 0.20
CA THR A 163 -14.01 2.14 0.49
C THR A 163 -12.68 2.51 1.14
N GLY A 164 -12.02 3.59 0.68
CA GLY A 164 -10.77 4.09 1.25
C GLY A 164 -10.91 4.53 2.71
N VAL A 165 -11.96 5.29 3.06
CA VAL A 165 -12.23 5.70 4.44
C VAL A 165 -12.47 4.48 5.33
N CYS A 166 -13.30 3.54 4.90
CA CYS A 166 -13.56 2.30 5.65
C CYS A 166 -12.27 1.48 5.85
N MET A 167 -11.41 1.39 4.83
CA MET A 167 -10.12 0.70 4.95
C MET A 167 -9.18 1.35 5.95
N VAL A 168 -9.10 2.69 5.98
CA VAL A 168 -8.25 3.42 6.93
C VAL A 168 -8.73 3.19 8.37
N LEU A 169 -10.05 3.19 8.60
CA LEU A 169 -10.62 2.88 9.91
C LEU A 169 -10.28 1.45 10.36
N VAL A 170 -10.46 0.47 9.48
CA VAL A 170 -10.10 -0.94 9.77
C VAL A 170 -8.60 -1.07 10.05
N LEU A 171 -7.75 -0.46 9.22
CA LEU A 171 -6.30 -0.47 9.41
C LEU A 171 -5.91 0.16 10.75
N PHE A 172 -6.51 1.30 11.11
CA PHE A 172 -6.26 1.98 12.37
C PHE A 172 -6.61 1.09 13.58
N LEU A 173 -7.76 0.41 13.55
CA LEU A 173 -8.16 -0.54 14.60
C LEU A 173 -7.18 -1.71 14.71
N MET A 174 -6.82 -2.32 13.58
CA MET A 174 -5.86 -3.44 13.55
C MET A 174 -4.48 -3.03 14.10
N VAL A 175 -3.96 -1.88 13.69
CA VAL A 175 -2.62 -1.40 14.09
C VAL A 175 -2.60 -1.03 15.56
N THR A 176 -3.62 -0.31 16.03
CA THR A 176 -3.73 0.10 17.43
C THR A 176 -3.77 -1.13 18.34
N ALA A 177 -4.63 -2.11 18.04
CA ALA A 177 -4.70 -3.36 18.81
C ALA A 177 -3.44 -4.24 18.69
N SER A 178 -2.63 -4.05 17.63
CA SER A 178 -1.36 -4.77 17.43
C SER A 178 -0.17 -4.13 18.17
N THR A 179 -0.37 -2.98 18.83
CA THR A 179 0.68 -2.34 19.65
C THR A 179 1.09 -3.24 20.82
N TYR A 180 2.34 -3.08 21.28
CA TYR A 180 2.89 -3.90 22.37
C TYR A 180 2.05 -3.80 23.65
N ALA A 181 1.60 -2.59 24.01
CA ALA A 181 0.80 -2.34 25.21
C ALA A 181 -0.52 -3.13 25.19
N ILE A 182 -1.31 -3.04 24.12
CA ILE A 182 -2.59 -3.74 24.04
C ILE A 182 -2.40 -5.25 23.95
N ARG A 183 -1.47 -5.73 23.12
CA ARG A 183 -1.26 -7.17 22.92
C ARG A 183 -0.78 -7.89 24.19
N VAL A 184 0.00 -7.22 25.04
CA VAL A 184 0.45 -7.80 26.33
C VAL A 184 -0.64 -7.69 27.39
N SER A 185 -1.45 -6.62 27.37
CA SER A 185 -2.56 -6.45 28.30
C SER A 185 -3.72 -7.42 28.04
N ASN A 186 -4.09 -7.63 26.77
CA ASN A 186 -5.17 -8.53 26.39
C ASN A 186 -4.93 -9.06 24.96
N TYR A 187 -4.53 -10.33 24.88
CA TYR A 187 -4.23 -10.97 23.60
C TYR A 187 -5.49 -11.23 22.76
N ASP A 188 -6.65 -11.43 23.38
CA ASP A 188 -7.90 -11.70 22.67
C ASP A 188 -8.34 -10.49 21.85
N ILE A 189 -8.20 -9.28 22.41
CA ILE A 189 -8.47 -8.03 21.68
C ILE A 189 -7.60 -7.96 20.42
N PHE A 190 -6.31 -8.23 20.55
CA PHE A 190 -5.40 -8.31 19.39
C PHE A 190 -5.91 -9.35 18.38
N TRP A 191 -6.25 -10.55 18.82
CA TRP A 191 -6.64 -11.63 17.91
C TRP A 191 -7.94 -11.32 17.15
N TYR A 192 -9.00 -10.88 17.84
CA TYR A 192 -10.28 -10.57 17.21
C TYR A 192 -10.19 -9.37 16.27
N THR A 193 -9.50 -8.30 16.69
CA THR A 193 -9.34 -7.11 15.84
C THR A 193 -8.41 -7.37 14.65
N HIS A 194 -7.36 -8.17 14.80
CA HIS A 194 -6.44 -8.45 13.71
C HIS A 194 -7.08 -9.33 12.63
N ASN A 195 -8.10 -10.15 12.96
CA ASN A 195 -8.93 -10.87 11.98
C ASN A 195 -9.73 -9.95 11.03
N LEU A 196 -9.85 -8.65 11.33
CA LEU A 196 -10.41 -7.68 10.39
C LEU A 196 -9.60 -7.56 9.09
N PHE A 197 -8.42 -8.20 8.98
CA PHE A 197 -7.70 -8.30 7.72
C PHE A 197 -8.57 -8.86 6.59
N PHE A 198 -9.47 -9.81 6.85
CA PHE A 198 -10.40 -10.32 5.83
C PHE A 198 -11.28 -9.21 5.24
N VAL A 199 -11.84 -8.37 6.11
CA VAL A 199 -12.64 -7.20 5.73
C VAL A 199 -11.78 -6.19 4.97
N PHE A 200 -10.56 -5.93 5.45
CA PHE A 200 -9.61 -5.04 4.78
C PHE A 200 -9.31 -5.50 3.34
N TYR A 201 -9.07 -6.79 3.10
CA TYR A 201 -8.81 -7.30 1.74
C TYR A 201 -10.06 -7.28 0.85
N MET A 202 -11.25 -7.55 1.38
CA MET A 202 -12.49 -7.36 0.62
C MET A 202 -12.65 -5.90 0.17
N LEU A 203 -12.46 -4.95 1.10
CA LEU A 203 -12.53 -3.52 0.78
C LEU A 203 -11.42 -3.11 -0.20
N LEU A 204 -10.21 -3.65 -0.07
CA LEU A 204 -9.10 -3.39 -0.99
C LEU A 204 -9.44 -3.82 -2.42
N MET A 205 -10.05 -5.00 -2.60
CA MET A 205 -10.46 -5.48 -3.92
C MET A 205 -11.53 -4.56 -4.55
N LEU A 206 -12.52 -4.13 -3.76
CA LEU A 206 -13.55 -3.17 -4.22
C LEU A 206 -12.94 -1.81 -4.56
N HIS A 207 -12.04 -1.32 -3.71
CA HIS A 207 -11.34 -0.05 -3.89
C HIS A 207 -10.54 -0.03 -5.20
N VAL A 208 -9.68 -1.03 -5.42
CA VAL A 208 -8.86 -1.15 -6.64
C VAL A 208 -9.74 -1.31 -7.89
N SER A 209 -10.81 -2.09 -7.80
CA SER A 209 -11.76 -2.27 -8.91
C SER A 209 -12.45 -0.94 -9.28
N GLY A 210 -12.92 -0.18 -8.29
CA GLY A 210 -13.53 1.13 -8.51
C GLY A 210 -12.56 2.14 -9.12
N VAL A 211 -11.28 2.09 -8.72
CA VAL A 211 -10.22 2.93 -9.30
C VAL A 211 -9.92 2.54 -10.75
N LEU A 212 -9.85 1.25 -11.06
CA LEU A 212 -9.58 0.75 -12.41
C LEU A 212 -10.71 1.11 -13.39
N LEU A 213 -11.96 1.00 -12.95
CA LEU A 213 -13.12 1.39 -13.76
C LEU A 213 -13.07 2.87 -14.14
N LYS A 214 -12.75 3.75 -13.18
CA LYS A 214 -12.58 5.18 -13.44
C LYS A 214 -11.41 5.47 -14.39
N LEU A 215 -10.29 4.77 -14.24
CA LEU A 215 -9.13 4.95 -15.13
C LEU A 215 -9.45 4.52 -16.57
N LYS A 216 -10.18 3.41 -16.75
CA LYS A 216 -10.61 2.95 -18.08
C LYS A 216 -11.55 3.94 -18.76
N GLN A 217 -12.48 4.52 -18.01
CA GLN A 217 -13.38 5.57 -18.51
C GLN A 217 -12.57 6.79 -18.98
N HIS A 218 -11.60 7.22 -18.17
CA HIS A 218 -10.73 8.34 -18.51
C HIS A 218 -9.92 8.07 -19.79
N LEU A 219 -9.23 6.92 -19.90
CA LEU A 219 -8.46 6.58 -21.10
C LEU A 219 -9.34 6.46 -22.36
N ALA A 220 -10.57 5.97 -22.23
CA ALA A 220 -11.52 5.90 -23.34
C ALA A 220 -11.98 7.30 -23.82
N SER A 221 -12.02 8.29 -22.93
CA SER A 221 -12.38 9.68 -23.26
C SER A 221 -11.26 10.43 -23.99
N THR A 222 -9.99 10.12 -23.71
CA THR A 222 -8.82 10.80 -24.32
C THR A 222 -8.47 10.27 -25.72
N LEU A 223 -9.01 9.10 -26.11
CA LEU A 223 -8.79 8.49 -27.42
C LEU A 223 -9.88 8.87 -28.46
N LYS A 224 -10.86 9.69 -28.08
CA LYS A 224 -11.86 10.27 -28.98
C LYS A 224 -11.47 11.69 -29.34
#